data_AF-A0A7S3SGY5-F1
#
_entry.id   AF-A0A7S3SGY5-F1
#
_cell.length_a   1.000
_cell.length_b   1.000
_cell.length_c   1.000
_cell.angle_alpha   90.00
_cell.angle_beta   90.00
_cell.angle_gamma   90.00
#
_symmetry.space_group_name_H-M   'P 1'
#
loop_
_entity.id
_entity.type
_entity.pdbx_description
1 polymer ?
#
loop_
_entity_poly.entity_id
_entity_poly.type
_entity_poly.pdbx_seq_one_letter_code
_entity_poly.pdbx_strand_id
1 'polypeptide(L)'
;VNEVRKGGSFGELALLYLEPRAATVKAVTDAKVWVIDRNNFKDILMKVSDKKLQEYEELLNRVEILNPLLQEEKKAVASALVEMRYVQDEVILEQGQPGNTFYILCEGEMRVLQNGTELA
;
A
#
# COMPACT_ATOMS: atom_id res chain seq x y z
N VAL A 1 17.03 -3.81 -26.14
CA VAL A 1 17.68 -5.07 -25.68
C VAL A 1 17.06 -6.21 -26.46
N ASN A 2 17.85 -6.99 -27.20
CA ASN A 2 17.31 -7.93 -28.20
C ASN A 2 17.15 -9.37 -27.69
N GLU A 3 17.48 -9.64 -26.42
CA GLU A 3 17.35 -10.96 -25.81
C GLU A 3 16.89 -10.86 -24.36
N VAL A 4 16.00 -11.76 -23.94
CA VAL A 4 15.61 -11.92 -22.53
C VAL A 4 16.27 -13.17 -21.98
N ARG A 5 16.98 -13.03 -20.86
CA ARG A 5 17.66 -14.14 -20.19
C ARG A 5 16.87 -14.58 -18.95
N LYS A 6 17.28 -15.69 -18.33
CA LYS A 6 16.68 -16.20 -17.08
C LYS A 6 16.59 -15.09 -16.04
N GLY A 7 15.40 -14.89 -15.48
CA GLY A 7 15.11 -13.80 -14.52
C GLY A 7 14.58 -12.52 -15.14
N GLY A 8 14.66 -12.36 -16.47
CA GLY A 8 14.03 -11.25 -17.19
C GLY A 8 12.54 -11.48 -17.47
N SER A 9 11.85 -10.42 -17.88
CA SER A 9 10.42 -10.42 -18.23
C SER A 9 10.18 -9.82 -19.62
N PHE A 10 9.01 -10.07 -20.19
CA PHE A 10 8.54 -9.45 -21.43
C PHE A 10 7.01 -9.40 -21.46
N GLY A 11 6.45 -8.39 -22.13
CA GLY A 11 5.00 -8.26 -22.32
C GLY A 11 4.25 -7.67 -21.13
N GLU A 12 4.96 -7.04 -20.20
CA GLU A 12 4.48 -6.41 -18.97
C GLU A 12 3.45 -5.29 -19.22
N LEU A 13 3.54 -4.60 -20.36
CA LEU A 13 2.58 -3.56 -20.73
C LEU A 13 1.15 -4.09 -20.85
N ALA A 14 0.97 -5.39 -21.16
CA ALA A 14 -0.36 -6.01 -21.24
C ALA A 14 -1.08 -6.11 -19.88
N LEU A 15 -0.35 -5.95 -18.76
CA LEU A 15 -0.95 -5.90 -17.43
C LEU A 15 -1.57 -4.53 -17.15
N LEU A 16 -0.96 -3.45 -17.63
CA LEU A 16 -1.38 -2.08 -17.39
C LEU A 16 -2.35 -1.58 -18.46
N TYR A 17 -2.01 -1.77 -19.74
CA TYR A 17 -2.73 -1.22 -20.88
C TYR A 17 -3.29 -2.31 -21.80
N LEU A 18 -4.40 -2.03 -22.48
CA LEU A 18 -4.97 -2.90 -23.52
C LEU A 18 -4.38 -2.54 -24.88
N GLU A 19 -3.05 -2.67 -25.00
CA GLU A 19 -2.33 -2.33 -26.23
C GLU A 19 -1.95 -3.59 -27.03
N PRO A 20 -1.90 -3.51 -28.37
CA PRO A 20 -1.34 -4.57 -29.21
C PRO A 20 0.10 -4.92 -28.83
N ARG A 21 0.52 -6.16 -29.12
CA ARG A 21 1.91 -6.59 -28.87
C ARG A 21 2.86 -5.76 -29.74
N ALA A 22 3.76 -5.02 -29.09
CA ALA A 22 4.76 -4.20 -29.77
C ALA A 22 5.83 -5.01 -30.53
N ALA A 23 6.02 -6.28 -30.16
CA ALA A 23 6.99 -7.18 -30.79
C ALA A 23 6.55 -8.64 -30.71
N THR A 24 7.14 -9.46 -31.59
CA THR A 24 7.04 -10.93 -31.54
C THR A 24 8.22 -11.48 -30.75
N VAL A 25 7.96 -12.36 -29.78
CA VAL A 25 9.00 -13.08 -29.03
C VAL A 25 9.00 -14.54 -29.46
N LYS A 26 10.17 -15.08 -29.80
CA LYS A 26 10.35 -16.49 -30.17
C LYS A 26 11.36 -17.13 -29.20
N ALA A 27 11.07 -18.35 -28.77
CA ALA A 27 12.02 -19.13 -27.99
C ALA A 27 13.22 -19.52 -28.88
N VAL A 28 14.43 -19.18 -28.46
CA VAL A 28 15.68 -19.52 -29.18
C VAL A 28 16.11 -20.96 -28.87
N THR A 29 15.70 -21.47 -27.70
CA THR A 29 15.89 -22.86 -27.24
C THR A 29 14.64 -23.30 -26.49
N ASP A 30 14.56 -24.57 -26.09
CA ASP A 30 13.49 -25.03 -25.20
C ASP A 30 13.46 -24.20 -23.91
N ALA A 31 12.33 -23.53 -23.68
CA ALA A 31 12.17 -22.55 -22.62
C ALA A 31 10.93 -22.84 -21.77
N LYS A 32 11.02 -22.49 -20.49
CA LYS A 32 9.89 -22.51 -19.54
C LYS A 32 9.71 -21.10 -18.99
N VAL A 33 8.49 -20.60 -19.03
CA VAL A 33 8.12 -19.28 -18.52
C VAL A 33 6.99 -19.41 -17.49
N TRP A 34 6.93 -18.47 -16.56
CA TRP A 34 5.75 -18.28 -15.71
C TRP A 34 4.86 -17.23 -16.37
N VAL A 35 3.55 -17.48 -16.39
CA VAL A 35 2.58 -16.61 -17.07
C VAL A 35 1.50 -16.23 -16.09
N ILE A 36 1.12 -14.96 -16.10
CA ILE A 36 -0.08 -14.43 -15.47
C ILE A 36 -0.83 -13.62 -16.51
N ASP A 37 -2.14 -13.82 -16.63
CA ASP A 37 -2.98 -12.99 -17.47
C ASP A 37 -3.43 -11.72 -16.73
N ARG A 38 -3.95 -10.77 -17.50
CA ARG A 38 -4.37 -9.46 -17.00
C ARG A 38 -5.50 -9.55 -15.97
N ASN A 39 -6.46 -10.46 -16.14
CA ASN A 39 -7.60 -10.56 -15.25
C ASN A 39 -7.15 -11.11 -13.90
N ASN A 40 -6.39 -12.19 -13.91
CA ASN A 40 -5.80 -12.73 -12.69
C ASN A 40 -4.90 -11.69 -11.98
N PHE A 41 -4.10 -10.92 -12.70
CA PHE A 41 -3.29 -9.85 -12.10
C PHE A 41 -4.15 -8.75 -11.47
N LYS A 42 -5.15 -8.25 -12.19
CA LYS A 42 -6.06 -7.21 -11.69
C LYS A 42 -6.89 -7.69 -10.50
N ASP A 43 -7.42 -8.90 -10.56
CA ASP A 43 -8.21 -9.48 -9.46
C ASP A 43 -7.37 -9.62 -8.20
N ILE A 44 -6.09 -10.00 -8.32
CA ILE A 44 -5.17 -10.03 -7.19
C ILE A 44 -4.95 -8.62 -6.64
N LEU A 45 -4.68 -7.63 -7.50
CA LEU A 45 -4.49 -6.24 -7.05
C LEU A 45 -5.75 -5.67 -6.38
N MET A 46 -6.93 -5.90 -6.95
CA MET A 46 -8.20 -5.45 -6.37
C MET A 46 -8.46 -6.12 -5.03
N LYS A 47 -8.25 -7.45 -4.91
CA LYS A 47 -8.38 -8.16 -3.64
C LYS A 47 -7.41 -7.64 -2.57
N VAL A 48 -6.18 -7.29 -2.95
CA VAL A 48 -5.21 -6.69 -2.02
C VAL A 48 -5.70 -5.32 -1.56
N SER A 49 -6.20 -4.49 -2.47
CA SER A 49 -6.77 -3.17 -2.14
C SER A 49 -8.01 -3.30 -1.25
N ASP A 50 -8.93 -4.23 -1.54
CA ASP A 50 -10.14 -4.46 -0.76
C ASP A 50 -9.80 -4.95 0.65
N LYS A 51 -8.82 -5.87 0.78
CA LYS A 51 -8.37 -6.36 2.09
C LYS A 51 -7.73 -5.25 2.91
N LYS A 52 -6.87 -4.42 2.30
CA LYS A 52 -6.28 -3.26 2.98
C LYS A 52 -7.35 -2.26 3.43
N LEU A 53 -8.33 -1.99 2.58
CA LEU A 53 -9.43 -1.09 2.91
C LEU A 53 -10.26 -1.62 4.08
N GLN A 54 -10.54 -2.92 4.09
CA GLN A 54 -11.21 -3.59 5.22
C GLN A 54 -10.39 -3.50 6.51
N GLU A 55 -9.08 -3.77 6.47
CA GLU A 55 -8.19 -3.61 7.62
C GLU A 55 -8.21 -2.17 8.18
N TYR A 56 -8.22 -1.17 7.30
CA TYR A 56 -8.32 0.23 7.71
C TYR A 56 -9.67 0.57 8.31
N GLU A 57 -10.77 0.11 7.72
CA GLU A 57 -12.11 0.28 8.29
C GLU A 57 -12.21 -0.35 9.70
N GLU A 58 -11.65 -1.55 9.89
CA GLU A 58 -11.57 -2.20 11.20
C GLU A 58 -10.75 -1.41 12.22
N LEU A 59 -9.63 -0.82 11.81
CA LEU A 59 -8.84 0.07 12.66
C LEU A 59 -9.63 1.32 13.03
N LEU A 60 -10.28 1.98 12.07
CA LEU A 60 -11.09 3.19 12.32
C LEU A 60 -12.26 2.92 13.28
N ASN A 61 -12.81 1.70 13.27
CA ASN A 61 -13.84 1.29 14.22
C ASN A 61 -13.34 1.18 15.68
N ARG A 62 -12.03 1.09 15.90
CA ARG A 62 -11.42 1.08 17.25
C ARG A 62 -11.02 2.47 17.75
N VAL A 63 -11.04 3.47 16.88
CA VAL A 63 -10.62 4.85 17.21
C VAL A 63 -11.84 5.64 17.69
N GLU A 64 -11.90 5.89 19.00
CA GLU A 64 -13.08 6.48 19.65
C GLU A 64 -13.52 7.83 19.07
N ILE A 65 -12.57 8.70 18.71
CA ILE A 65 -12.87 10.03 18.14
C ILE A 65 -13.59 9.93 16.78
N LEU A 66 -13.51 8.78 16.11
CA LEU A 66 -14.14 8.52 14.81
C LEU A 66 -15.45 7.74 14.90
N ASN A 67 -15.89 7.36 16.11
CA ASN A 67 -17.17 6.66 16.31
C ASN A 67 -18.40 7.39 15.77
N PRO A 68 -18.48 8.73 15.76
CA PRO A 68 -19.63 9.45 15.19
C PRO A 68 -19.78 9.30 13.66
N LEU A 69 -18.72 8.87 12.96
CA LEU A 69 -18.75 8.73 11.51
C LEU A 69 -19.61 7.53 11.07
N LEU A 70 -20.42 7.75 10.03
CA LEU A 70 -21.14 6.70 9.32
C LEU A 70 -20.18 5.76 8.58
N GLN A 71 -20.64 4.57 8.22
CA GLN A 71 -19.81 3.57 7.52
C GLN A 71 -19.23 4.10 6.21
N GLU A 72 -20.02 4.80 5.39
CA GLU A 72 -19.52 5.38 4.13
C GLU A 72 -18.47 6.48 4.37
N GLU A 73 -18.60 7.24 5.46
CA GLU A 73 -17.62 8.27 5.85
C GLU A 73 -16.32 7.61 6.32
N LYS A 74 -16.41 6.53 7.11
CA LYS A 74 -15.24 5.73 7.53
C LYS A 74 -14.54 5.10 6.33
N LYS A 75 -15.29 4.60 5.35
CA LYS A 75 -14.74 4.06 4.10
C LYS A 75 -14.03 5.15 3.29
N ALA A 76 -14.61 6.35 3.21
CA ALA A 76 -13.96 7.49 2.58
C ALA A 76 -12.65 7.86 3.28
N VAL A 77 -12.66 7.93 4.62
CA VAL A 77 -11.44 8.16 5.43
C VAL A 77 -10.41 7.06 5.20
N ALA A 78 -10.81 5.79 5.25
CA ALA A 78 -9.93 4.63 5.03
C ALA A 78 -9.27 4.70 3.65
N SER A 79 -10.00 5.09 2.60
CA SER A 79 -9.46 5.24 1.25
C SER A 79 -8.45 6.40 1.11
N ALA A 80 -8.50 7.38 2.02
CA ALA A 80 -7.62 8.54 2.05
C ALA A 80 -6.41 8.38 2.98
N LEU A 81 -6.34 7.31 3.80
CA LEU A 81 -5.21 7.04 4.67
C LEU A 81 -3.95 6.74 3.85
N VAL A 82 -2.83 7.32 4.29
CA VAL A 82 -1.51 7.06 3.72
C VAL A 82 -0.67 6.30 4.75
N GLU A 83 -0.16 5.14 4.37
CA GLU A 83 0.72 4.32 5.20
C GLU A 83 2.11 4.98 5.26
N MET A 84 2.52 5.41 6.46
CA MET A 84 3.84 5.99 6.72
C MET A 84 4.65 5.04 7.60
N ARG A 85 5.94 4.89 7.30
CA ARG A 85 6.87 4.04 8.06
C ARG A 85 7.96 4.92 8.65
N TYR A 86 8.22 4.71 9.93
CA TYR A 86 9.25 5.41 10.68
C TYR A 86 10.26 4.39 11.22
N VAL A 87 11.53 4.77 11.29
CA VAL A 87 12.57 3.95 11.91
C VAL A 87 12.65 4.25 13.41
N GLN A 88 13.39 3.42 14.15
CA GLN A 88 13.58 3.62 15.58
C GLN A 88 14.19 5.01 15.86
N ASP A 89 13.69 5.67 16.91
CA ASP A 89 14.12 6.99 17.40
C ASP A 89 13.88 8.16 16.41
N GLU A 90 13.13 7.94 15.33
CA GLU A 90 12.70 8.99 14.42
C GLU A 90 11.59 9.85 15.05
N VAL A 91 11.75 11.18 14.98
CA VAL A 91 10.78 12.14 15.52
C VAL A 91 9.66 12.37 14.50
N ILE A 92 8.44 11.96 14.85
CA ILE A 92 7.25 12.10 13.99
C ILE A 92 6.60 13.48 14.15
N LEU A 93 6.54 13.97 15.40
CA LEU A 93 5.92 15.25 15.77
C LEU A 93 6.81 15.97 16.78
N GLU A 94 6.95 17.28 16.60
CA GLU A 94 7.70 18.14 17.52
C GLU A 94 6.76 19.02 18.36
N GLN A 95 7.00 19.07 19.67
CA GLN A 95 6.22 19.90 20.58
C GLN A 95 6.32 21.38 20.20
N GLY A 96 5.17 22.04 20.16
CA GLY A 96 5.06 23.48 19.84
C GLY A 96 4.91 23.78 18.35
N GLN A 97 5.06 22.78 17.46
CA GLN A 97 4.78 22.96 16.03
C GLN A 97 3.26 22.91 15.75
N PRO A 98 2.76 23.67 14.78
CA PRO A 98 1.37 23.59 14.35
C PRO A 98 1.07 22.21 13.75
N GLY A 99 -0.02 21.58 14.20
CA GLY A 99 -0.45 20.26 13.73
C GLY A 99 -1.77 20.32 12.97
N ASN A 100 -1.82 19.67 11.81
CA ASN A 100 -3.04 19.49 11.00
C ASN A 100 -3.22 18.04 10.54
N THR A 101 -2.41 17.12 11.05
CA THR A 101 -2.38 15.71 10.65
C THR A 101 -2.77 14.84 11.84
N PHE A 102 -3.62 13.85 11.59
CA PHE A 102 -4.04 12.85 12.57
C PHE A 102 -3.33 11.53 12.25
N TYR A 103 -2.84 10.85 13.29
CA TYR A 103 -2.05 9.63 13.17
C TYR A 103 -2.75 8.50 13.93
N ILE A 104 -2.79 7.31 13.31
CA ILE A 104 -3.28 6.08 13.93
C ILE A 104 -2.10 5.11 13.90
N LEU A 105 -1.70 4.60 15.06
CA LEU A 105 -0.64 3.60 15.14
C LEU A 105 -1.22 2.22 14.78
N CYS A 106 -0.73 1.62 13.69
CA CYS A 106 -1.15 0.30 13.25
C CYS A 106 -0.30 -0.82 13.86
N GLU A 107 1.02 -0.62 13.92
CA GLU A 107 1.99 -1.61 14.38
C GLU A 107 3.16 -0.91 15.10
N GLY A 108 3.76 -1.60 16.08
CA GLY A 108 4.87 -1.10 16.87
C GLY A 108 4.45 -0.34 18.13
N GLU A 109 5.37 0.42 18.69
CA GLU A 109 5.19 1.19 19.91
C GLU A 109 5.79 2.59 19.70
N MET A 110 5.17 3.60 20.31
CA MET A 110 5.59 4.99 20.22
C MET A 110 5.76 5.55 21.63
N ARG A 111 6.79 6.39 21.83
CA ARG A 111 6.97 7.13 23.09
C ARG A 111 6.47 8.55 22.91
N VAL A 112 5.63 8.99 23.84
CA VAL A 112 5.14 10.36 23.88
C VAL A 112 5.98 11.14 24.87
N LEU A 113 6.64 12.20 24.40
CA LEU A 113 7.50 13.05 25.21
C LEU A 113 6.83 14.42 25.38
N GLN A 114 6.86 14.96 26.60
CA GLN A 114 6.52 16.35 26.88
C GLN A 114 7.66 17.01 27.65
N ASN A 115 8.17 18.13 27.13
CA ASN A 115 9.34 18.83 27.66
C ASN A 115 10.56 17.91 27.86
N GLY A 116 10.75 16.94 26.95
CA GLY A 116 11.84 15.96 27.02
C GLY A 116 11.66 14.84 28.05
N THR A 117 10.51 14.76 28.73
CA THR A 117 10.18 13.69 29.69
C THR A 117 9.09 12.78 29.10
N GLU A 118 9.24 11.46 29.26
CA GLU A 118 8.21 10.49 28.87
C GLU A 118 6.92 10.73 29.65
N LEU A 119 5.81 10.88 28.94
CA LEU A 119 4.48 10.90 29.53
C LEU A 119 4.08 9.45 29.85
N ALA A 120 3.79 9.20 31.13
CA ALA A 120 3.31 7.90 31.63
C ALA A 120 1.83 7.69 31.37
#